data_AF-A0A8S0FVB3-F1
#
_entry.id   AF-A0A8S0FVB3-F1
#
_cell.length_a   1.000
_cell.length_b   1.000
_cell.length_c   1.000
_cell.angle_alpha   90.00
_cell.angle_beta   90.00
_cell.angle_gamma   90.00
#
_symmetry.space_group_name_H-M   'P 1'
#
loop_
_entity.id
_entity.type
_entity.pdbx_description
1 polymer ?
#
loop_
_entity_poly.entity_id
_entity_poly.type
_entity_poly.pdbx_seq_one_letter_code
_entity_poly.pdbx_strand_id
1 'polypeptide(L)'
;MRYVGGVDEQGNPIEISDPLLPVIQKAVQSSAEGTARVQSLLAIKAIFGDDLPDNSLFTTKVTEAYLSLLAHGAKATVAKYSVK
;
A
#
# COMPACT_ATOMS: atom_id res chain seq x y z
N MET A 1 1.25 1.03 2.75
CA MET A 1 0.79 1.33 1.37
C MET A 1 -0.48 2.16 1.33
N ARG A 2 -1.59 1.77 1.99
CA ARG A 2 -2.86 2.53 1.95
C ARG A 2 -2.75 3.95 2.53
N TYR A 3 -1.99 4.10 3.62
CA TYR A 3 -1.72 5.38 4.29
C TYR A 3 -1.03 6.40 3.38
N VAL A 4 0.06 5.99 2.74
CA VAL A 4 0.87 6.87 1.89
C VAL A 4 0.18 7.27 0.57
N GLY A 5 -1.04 6.76 0.33
CA GLY A 5 -1.94 7.30 -0.69
C GLY A 5 -2.44 8.71 -0.38
N GLY A 6 -2.24 9.21 0.85
CA GLY A 6 -2.45 10.61 1.21
C GLY A 6 -3.91 11.00 1.44
N VAL A 7 -4.83 10.03 1.47
CA VAL A 7 -6.26 10.25 1.73
C VAL A 7 -6.75 9.18 2.70
N ASP A 8 -7.48 9.55 3.74
CA ASP A 8 -8.05 8.60 4.71
C ASP A 8 -9.28 7.86 4.15
N GLU A 9 -9.99 7.12 4.99
CA GLU A 9 -11.21 6.38 4.60
C GLU A 9 -12.45 7.27 4.49
N GLN A 10 -12.38 8.50 4.99
CA GLN A 10 -13.44 9.52 4.93
C GLN A 10 -13.24 10.50 3.76
N GLY A 11 -12.14 10.39 3.03
CA GLY A 11 -11.80 11.29 1.92
C GLY A 11 -10.97 12.52 2.34
N ASN A 12 -10.53 12.59 3.59
CA ASN A 12 -9.71 13.70 4.06
C ASN A 12 -8.23 13.51 3.69
N PRO A 13 -7.51 14.58 3.36
CA PRO A 13 -6.07 14.52 3.15
C PRO A 13 -5.34 14.04 4.40
N ILE A 14 -4.32 13.20 4.21
CA ILE A 14 -3.37 12.77 5.24
C ILE A 14 -2.05 13.49 5.00
N GLU A 15 -1.55 14.20 6.01
CA GLU A 15 -0.18 14.72 5.99
C GLU A 15 0.82 13.59 6.20
N ILE A 16 1.74 13.42 5.26
CA ILE A 16 2.77 12.38 5.32
C ILE A 16 4.11 13.06 5.57
N SER A 17 4.73 12.73 6.70
CA SER A 17 6.10 13.18 7.03
C SER A 17 7.08 12.04 6.75
N ASP A 18 7.68 12.04 5.56
CA ASP A 18 8.61 11.01 5.10
C ASP A 18 9.70 11.63 4.18
N PRO A 19 11.00 11.34 4.39
CA PRO A 19 12.07 11.86 3.54
C PRO A 19 11.99 11.39 2.07
N LEU A 20 11.36 10.23 1.82
CA LEU A 20 11.12 9.68 0.49
C LEU A 20 9.73 10.06 -0.05
N LEU A 21 9.02 10.99 0.60
CA LEU A 21 7.69 11.42 0.16
C LEU A 21 7.60 11.75 -1.33
N PRO A 22 8.56 12.46 -1.97
CA PRO A 22 8.48 12.73 -3.40
C PRO A 22 8.48 11.46 -4.27
N VAL A 23 9.26 10.44 -3.87
CA VAL A 23 9.33 9.15 -4.58
C VAL A 23 8.02 8.37 -4.40
N ILE A 24 7.51 8.36 -3.17
CA ILE A 24 6.26 7.67 -2.83
C ILE A 24 5.07 8.32 -3.55
N GLN A 25 4.98 9.65 -3.53
CA GLN A 25 3.92 10.39 -4.24
C GLN A 25 3.97 10.13 -5.74
N LYS A 26 5.16 10.11 -6.34
CA LYS A 26 5.31 9.78 -7.77
C LYS A 26 4.76 8.38 -8.08
N ALA A 27 5.10 7.38 -7.27
CA ALA A 27 4.59 6.02 -7.43
C ALA A 27 3.06 5.96 -7.32
N VAL A 28 2.50 6.63 -6.30
CA VAL A 28 1.04 6.73 -6.08
C VAL A 28 0.34 7.39 -7.28
N GLN A 29 0.85 8.52 -7.76
CA GLN A 29 0.27 9.28 -8.87
C GLN A 29 0.38 8.55 -10.21
N SER A 30 1.44 7.76 -10.39
CA SER A 30 1.65 6.97 -11.62
C SER A 30 0.86 5.66 -11.68
N SER A 31 0.07 5.34 -10.65
CA SER A 31 -0.63 4.07 -10.54
C SER A 31 -2.10 4.22 -10.20
N ALA A 32 -2.93 3.41 -10.84
CA ALA A 32 -4.33 3.26 -10.47
C ALA A 32 -4.46 2.60 -9.08
N GLU A 33 -5.58 2.86 -8.40
CA GLU A 33 -5.89 2.25 -7.12
C GLU A 33 -6.04 0.72 -7.23
N GLY A 34 -5.68 -0.01 -6.17
CA GLY A 34 -5.76 -1.48 -6.15
C GLY A 34 -4.41 -2.16 -6.42
N THR A 35 -4.38 -3.19 -7.27
CA THR A 35 -3.19 -4.03 -7.49
C THR A 35 -2.02 -3.26 -8.10
N ALA A 36 -2.30 -2.37 -9.06
CA ALA A 36 -1.28 -1.52 -9.69
C ALA A 36 -0.58 -0.60 -8.67
N ARG A 37 -1.32 -0.08 -7.68
CA ARG A 37 -0.75 0.72 -6.60
C ARG A 37 0.24 -0.07 -5.76
N VAL A 38 -0.08 -1.32 -5.42
CA VAL A 38 0.81 -2.20 -4.66
C VAL A 38 2.09 -2.46 -5.45
N GLN A 39 1.97 -2.80 -6.73
CA GLN A 39 3.12 -3.06 -7.60
C GLN A 39 4.03 -1.82 -7.73
N SER A 40 3.45 -0.64 -7.93
CA SER A 40 4.22 0.60 -8.07
C SER A 40 4.97 0.97 -6.78
N LEU A 41 4.36 0.78 -5.62
CA LEU A 41 5.01 1.03 -4.33
C LEU A 41 6.08 -0.01 -4.00
N LEU A 42 5.87 -1.28 -4.35
CA LEU A 42 6.86 -2.33 -4.18
C LEU A 42 8.12 -2.09 -5.02
N ALA A 43 7.99 -1.46 -6.19
CA ALA A 43 9.13 -1.13 -7.04
C ALA A 43 10.10 -0.07 -6.43
N ILE A 44 9.77 0.52 -5.28
CA ILE A 44 10.66 1.45 -4.56
C ILE A 44 11.77 0.64 -3.86
N LYS A 45 12.87 0.40 -4.58
CA LYS A 45 14.03 -0.37 -4.11
C LYS A 45 14.64 0.15 -2.81
N ALA A 46 14.61 1.46 -2.60
CA ALA A 46 15.11 2.08 -1.36
C ALA A 46 14.35 1.64 -0.10
N ILE A 47 13.14 1.07 -0.26
CA ILE A 47 12.30 0.58 0.85
C ILE A 47 12.25 -0.95 0.84
N PHE A 48 12.05 -1.57 -0.33
CA PHE A 48 11.75 -3.01 -0.44
C PHE A 48 12.89 -3.86 -1.00
N GLY A 49 14.04 -3.25 -1.34
CA GLY A 49 15.15 -3.97 -1.97
C GLY A 49 14.80 -4.48 -3.38
N ASP A 50 15.56 -5.46 -3.83
CA ASP A 50 15.37 -6.13 -5.12
C ASP A 50 14.68 -7.50 -4.96
N ASP A 51 14.70 -8.09 -3.77
CA ASP A 51 14.23 -9.44 -3.47
C ASP A 51 12.72 -9.51 -3.20
N LEU A 52 12.16 -8.55 -2.46
CA LEU A 52 10.74 -8.56 -2.11
C LEU A 52 9.80 -8.33 -3.30
N PRO A 53 10.08 -7.44 -4.27
CA PRO A 53 9.23 -7.27 -5.45
C PRO A 53 9.15 -8.54 -6.32
N ASP A 54 10.22 -9.34 -6.33
CA ASP A 54 10.31 -10.59 -7.09
C ASP A 54 9.74 -11.80 -6.32
N ASN A 55 9.49 -11.65 -5.02
CA ASN A 55 8.91 -12.70 -4.19
C ASN A 55 7.39 -12.80 -4.38
N SER A 56 6.95 -13.77 -5.18
CA SER A 56 5.53 -13.98 -5.51
C SER A 56 4.63 -14.21 -4.29
N LEU A 57 5.11 -14.89 -3.26
CA LEU A 57 4.36 -15.10 -2.01
C LEU A 57 4.13 -13.78 -1.29
N PHE A 58 5.18 -12.96 -1.17
CA PHE A 58 5.11 -11.65 -0.54
C PHE A 58 4.18 -10.71 -1.30
N THR A 59 4.37 -10.55 -2.61
CA THR A 59 3.54 -9.66 -3.42
C THR A 59 2.07 -10.07 -3.40
N THR A 60 1.78 -11.38 -3.42
CA THR A 60 0.40 -11.90 -3.28
C THR A 60 -0.19 -11.53 -1.93
N LYS A 61 0.51 -11.78 -0.82
CA LYS A 61 -0.01 -11.52 0.54
C LYS A 61 -0.22 -10.04 0.82
N VAL A 62 0.71 -9.19 0.37
CA VAL A 62 0.55 -7.73 0.49
C VAL A 62 -0.62 -7.23 -0.34
N THR A 63 -0.81 -7.77 -1.55
CA THR A 63 -1.94 -7.41 -2.41
C THR A 63 -3.27 -7.83 -1.79
N GLU A 64 -3.39 -9.06 -1.27
CA GLU A 64 -4.59 -9.54 -0.56
C GLU A 64 -4.96 -8.63 0.62
N ALA A 65 -3.97 -8.23 1.43
CA ALA A 65 -4.18 -7.33 2.56
C ALA A 65 -4.62 -5.93 2.09
N TYR A 66 -3.97 -5.39 1.04
CA TYR A 66 -4.30 -4.09 0.48
C TYR A 66 -5.74 -4.04 -0.05
N LEU A 67 -6.17 -5.05 -0.80
CA LEU A 67 -7.53 -5.13 -1.32
C LEU A 67 -8.56 -5.27 -0.20
N SER A 68 -8.23 -5.97 0.89
CA SER A 68 -9.09 -6.02 2.09
C SER A 68 -9.27 -4.64 2.71
N LEU A 69 -8.19 -3.85 2.81
CA LEU A 69 -8.27 -2.48 3.33
C LEU A 69 -9.17 -1.59 2.46
N LEU A 70 -9.09 -1.72 1.14
CA LEU A 70 -9.95 -0.96 0.22
C LEU A 70 -11.42 -1.37 0.33
N ALA A 71 -11.72 -2.67 0.45
CA ALA A 71 -13.08 -3.18 0.43
C ALA A 71 -13.79 -3.06 1.78
N HIS A 72 -13.05 -3.12 2.90
CA HIS A 72 -13.64 -3.26 4.24
C HIS A 72 -13.14 -2.22 5.25
N GLY A 73 -12.16 -1.39 4.87
CA GLY A 73 -11.49 -0.48 5.79
C GLY A 73 -10.52 -1.19 6.74
N ALA A 74 -9.73 -0.38 7.44
CA ALA A 74 -8.66 -0.82 8.32
C ALA A 74 -9.19 -1.60 9.53
N LYS A 75 -10.24 -1.09 10.19
CA LYS A 75 -10.80 -1.71 11.40
C LYS A 75 -11.29 -3.14 11.14
N ALA A 76 -12.09 -3.34 10.10
CA ALA A 76 -12.63 -4.67 9.78
C ALA A 76 -11.54 -5.61 9.23
N THR A 77 -10.59 -5.08 8.46
CA THR A 77 -9.46 -5.89 7.96
C THR A 77 -8.61 -6.41 9.11
N VAL A 78 -8.28 -5.57 10.11
CA VAL A 78 -7.51 -6.02 11.28
C VAL A 78 -8.26 -7.14 12.03
N ALA A 79 -9.57 -6.97 12.29
CA ALA A 79 -10.38 -7.99 12.94
C ALA A 79 -10.44 -9.32 12.16
N LYS A 80 -10.48 -9.25 10.82
CA LYS A 80 -10.44 -10.44 9.95
C LYS A 80 -9.11 -11.18 10.02
N TYR A 81 -8.00 -10.45 10.16
CA TYR A 81 -6.65 -11.04 10.21
C TYR A 81 -6.25 -11.49 11.61
N SER A 82 -6.87 -10.99 12.68
CA SER A 82 -6.56 -11.39 14.06
C SER A 82 -7.08 -12.78 14.45
N VAL A 83 -7.96 -13.36 13.64
CA VAL A 83 -8.58 -14.68 13.88
C VAL A 83 -8.13 -15.74 12.86
N LYS A 84 -7.09 -15.43 12.08
CA LYS A 84 -6.66 -16.20 10.91
C LYS A 84 -5.40 -17.01 11.18
#